data_AF-A0A662S9A7-F1
#
_entry.id   AF-A0A662S9A7-F1
#
_cell.length_a   1.000
_cell.length_b   1.000
_cell.length_c   1.000
_cell.angle_alpha   90.00
_cell.angle_beta   90.00
_cell.angle_gamma   90.00
#
_symmetry.space_group_name_H-M   'P 1'
#
loop_
_entity.id
_entity.type
_entity.pdbx_description
1 polymer ?
#
loop_
_entity_poly.entity_id
_entity_poly.type
_entity_poly.pdbx_seq_one_letter_code
_entity_poly.pdbx_strand_id
1 'polypeptide(L)'
;MEKKKVIQNKDERIKDLKKLWSLFLEDPDAYDEELGSIFEYGLCFDYVPAGTFQDQKSGYFRYQLSWGGPGDEFRFYCDSAFSPYKITYAYLDWFDGMEIELEGKDFDLLKEIFENFFVESGTAAQVLQESL
;
A
#
# COMPACT_ATOMS: atom_id res chain seq x y z
N MET A 1 3.41 -19.68 -8.23
CA MET A 1 4.26 -18.46 -8.31
C MET A 1 5.62 -18.66 -7.61
N GLU A 2 6.71 -18.02 -8.06
CA GLU A 2 8.04 -18.11 -7.41
C GLU A 2 8.24 -17.02 -6.35
N LYS A 3 8.46 -17.39 -5.07
CA LYS A 3 8.62 -16.45 -3.95
C LYS A 3 9.71 -15.39 -4.18
N LYS A 4 10.81 -15.74 -4.85
CA LYS A 4 11.90 -14.82 -5.14
C LYS A 4 11.45 -13.65 -6.03
N LYS A 5 10.61 -13.91 -7.03
CA LYS A 5 10.03 -12.88 -7.91
C LYS A 5 9.15 -11.91 -7.12
N VAL A 6 8.34 -12.44 -6.20
CA VAL A 6 7.45 -11.64 -5.34
C VAL A 6 8.26 -10.73 -4.43
N ILE A 7 9.31 -11.26 -3.79
CA ILE A 7 10.22 -10.47 -2.95
C ILE A 7 10.89 -9.38 -3.77
N GLN A 8 11.41 -9.71 -4.96
CA GLN A 8 12.03 -8.71 -5.83
C GLN A 8 11.07 -7.59 -6.19
N ASN A 9 9.83 -7.92 -6.59
CA ASN A 9 8.86 -6.89 -6.97
C ASN A 9 8.47 -6.01 -5.78
N LYS A 10 8.24 -6.62 -4.60
CA LYS A 10 8.05 -5.88 -3.34
C LYS A 10 9.21 -4.90 -3.09
N ASP A 11 10.45 -5.37 -3.18
CA ASP A 11 11.64 -4.56 -2.90
C ASP A 11 11.76 -3.38 -3.89
N GLU A 12 11.39 -3.58 -5.15
CA GLU A 12 11.31 -2.51 -6.15
C GLU A 12 10.24 -1.46 -5.77
N ARG A 13 9.03 -1.89 -5.37
CA ARG A 13 7.98 -0.97 -4.90
C ARG A 13 8.39 -0.18 -3.65
N ILE A 14 9.03 -0.85 -2.68
CA ILE A 14 9.55 -0.19 -1.47
C ILE A 14 10.60 0.86 -1.84
N LYS A 15 11.50 0.56 -2.78
CA LYS A 15 12.53 1.49 -3.23
C LYS A 15 11.93 2.73 -3.89
N ASP A 16 10.94 2.54 -4.75
CA ASP A 16 10.22 3.65 -5.41
C ASP A 16 9.52 4.53 -4.39
N LEU A 17 8.74 3.93 -3.47
CA LEU A 17 8.04 4.66 -2.41
C LEU A 17 9.00 5.40 -1.48
N LYS A 18 10.15 4.80 -1.16
CA LYS A 18 11.18 5.48 -0.36
C LYS A 18 11.71 6.72 -1.07
N LYS A 19 11.97 6.64 -2.37
CA LYS A 19 12.44 7.77 -3.18
C LYS A 19 11.37 8.87 -3.23
N LEU A 20 10.14 8.51 -3.57
CA LEU A 20 9.02 9.46 -3.67
C LEU A 20 8.68 10.10 -2.33
N TRP A 21 8.73 9.34 -1.23
CA TRP A 21 8.51 9.87 0.11
C TRP A 21 9.59 10.87 0.50
N SER A 22 10.86 10.56 0.25
CA SER A 22 11.95 11.51 0.47
C SER A 22 11.78 12.79 -0.35
N LEU A 23 11.40 12.69 -1.63
CA LEU A 23 11.13 13.86 -2.48
C LEU A 23 9.99 14.71 -1.92
N PHE A 24 8.86 14.08 -1.55
CA PHE A 24 7.71 14.77 -0.98
C PHE A 24 8.03 15.50 0.33
N LEU A 25 8.85 14.89 1.20
CA LEU A 25 9.28 15.52 2.46
C LEU A 25 10.20 16.73 2.24
N GLU A 26 11.00 16.73 1.17
CA GLU A 26 11.86 17.86 0.81
C GLU A 26 11.07 18.99 0.15
N ASP A 27 10.19 18.64 -0.79
CA ASP A 27 9.30 19.55 -1.51
C ASP A 27 8.01 18.80 -1.91
N PRO A 28 6.83 19.16 -1.37
CA PRO A 28 5.57 18.50 -1.69
C PRO A 28 5.19 18.53 -3.19
N ASP A 29 5.74 19.48 -3.96
CA ASP A 29 5.54 19.60 -5.41
C ASP A 29 6.65 18.89 -6.22
N ALA A 30 7.58 18.19 -5.56
CA ALA A 30 8.65 17.46 -6.22
C ALA A 30 8.10 16.34 -7.12
N TYR A 31 8.79 16.15 -8.24
CA TYR A 31 8.39 15.21 -9.29
C TYR A 31 9.60 14.43 -9.77
N ASP A 32 9.43 13.11 -9.96
CA ASP A 32 10.41 12.25 -10.57
C ASP A 32 10.06 11.94 -12.03
N GLU A 33 11.03 12.02 -12.94
CA GLU A 33 10.78 11.84 -14.38
C GLU A 33 10.19 10.46 -14.75
N GLU A 34 10.56 9.42 -14.01
CA GLU A 34 10.10 8.05 -14.28
C GLU A 34 8.89 7.65 -13.43
N LEU A 35 8.86 8.05 -12.16
CA LEU A 35 7.87 7.60 -11.19
C LEU A 35 6.70 8.58 -10.97
N GLY A 36 6.85 9.83 -11.41
CA GLY A 36 5.92 10.91 -11.11
C GLY A 36 6.06 11.44 -9.68
N SER A 37 4.95 11.93 -9.12
CA SER A 37 4.85 12.30 -7.71
C SER A 37 4.26 11.17 -6.86
N ILE A 38 4.35 11.27 -5.53
CA ILE A 38 3.71 10.30 -4.63
C ILE A 38 2.18 10.23 -4.80
N PHE A 39 1.56 11.32 -5.24
CA PHE A 39 0.13 11.40 -5.54
C PHE A 39 -0.28 10.59 -6.77
N GLU A 40 0.65 10.37 -7.72
CA GLU A 40 0.39 9.72 -9.00
C GLU A 40 0.90 8.27 -9.05
N TYR A 41 1.77 7.89 -8.10
CA TYR A 41 2.42 6.59 -8.10
C TYR A 41 1.46 5.41 -7.91
N GLY A 42 0.44 5.59 -7.07
CA GLY A 42 -0.58 4.59 -6.85
C GLY A 42 -1.76 4.72 -7.80
N LEU A 43 -2.40 3.60 -8.11
CA LEU A 43 -3.59 3.55 -8.94
C LEU A 43 -4.88 3.77 -8.15
N CYS A 44 -4.91 3.27 -6.91
CA CYS A 44 -6.07 3.37 -6.05
C CYS A 44 -5.65 3.32 -4.58
N PHE A 45 -6.36 4.06 -3.75
CA PHE A 45 -6.37 3.89 -2.30
C PHE A 45 -7.83 3.77 -1.83
N ASP A 46 -8.21 2.60 -1.32
CA ASP A 46 -9.59 2.32 -0.89
C ASP A 46 -9.62 1.47 0.39
N TYR A 47 -10.81 1.35 1.01
CA TYR A 47 -11.02 0.45 2.14
C TYR A 47 -11.82 -0.78 1.70
N VAL A 48 -11.30 -1.97 2.01
CA VAL A 48 -11.95 -3.25 1.76
C VAL A 48 -12.54 -3.77 3.07
N PRO A 49 -13.88 -3.83 3.22
CA PRO A 49 -14.53 -4.33 4.43
C PRO A 49 -14.22 -5.80 4.71
N ALA A 50 -14.24 -6.19 5.99
CA ALA A 50 -14.14 -7.59 6.39
C ALA A 50 -15.24 -8.43 5.74
N GLY A 51 -14.90 -9.65 5.30
CA GLY A 51 -15.83 -10.56 4.64
C GLY A 51 -16.16 -10.19 3.20
N THR A 52 -15.47 -9.22 2.59
CA THR A 52 -15.58 -8.95 1.14
C THR A 52 -15.12 -10.17 0.33
N PHE A 53 -14.05 -10.83 0.77
CA PHE A 53 -13.58 -12.10 0.22
C PHE A 53 -13.79 -13.26 1.20
N GLN A 54 -13.95 -14.48 0.67
CA GLN A 54 -14.40 -15.67 1.41
C GLN A 54 -13.55 -16.00 2.66
N ASP A 55 -12.25 -15.67 2.67
CA ASP A 55 -11.31 -15.94 3.76
C ASP A 55 -10.74 -14.67 4.43
N GLN A 56 -11.33 -13.51 4.17
CA GLN A 56 -10.87 -12.22 4.70
C GLN A 56 -11.57 -11.88 6.03
N LYS A 57 -10.93 -12.23 7.15
CA LYS A 57 -11.49 -11.99 8.50
C LYS A 57 -11.46 -10.54 8.96
N SER A 58 -10.54 -9.74 8.43
CA SER A 58 -10.33 -8.34 8.81
C SER A 58 -10.38 -7.46 7.56
N GLY A 59 -11.02 -6.30 7.69
CA GLY A 59 -10.92 -5.26 6.67
C GLY A 59 -9.54 -4.63 6.67
N TYR A 60 -9.17 -4.01 5.55
CA TYR A 60 -7.89 -3.34 5.38
C TYR A 60 -8.02 -2.18 4.41
N PHE A 61 -7.14 -1.19 4.55
CA PHE A 61 -6.91 -0.20 3.50
C PHE A 61 -6.02 -0.83 2.43
N ARG A 62 -6.35 -0.64 1.17
CA ARG A 62 -5.61 -1.16 0.03
C ARG A 62 -5.01 0.01 -0.72
N TYR A 63 -3.69 -0.03 -0.87
CA TYR A 63 -2.95 0.83 -1.77
C TYR A 63 -2.49 0.01 -2.97
N GLN A 64 -3.21 0.16 -4.09
CA GLN A 64 -2.99 -0.61 -5.31
C GLN A 64 -2.00 0.11 -6.21
N LEU A 65 -0.98 -0.61 -6.68
CA LEU A 65 0.12 -0.06 -7.50
C LEU A 65 0.07 -0.52 -8.95
N SER A 66 -0.46 -1.73 -9.19
CA SER A 66 -0.71 -2.21 -10.54
C SER A 66 -1.98 -3.06 -10.62
N TRP A 67 -2.47 -3.26 -11.85
CA TRP A 67 -3.64 -4.07 -12.16
C TRP A 67 -3.37 -4.92 -13.39
N GLY A 68 -4.10 -6.03 -13.51
CA GLY A 68 -3.83 -7.08 -14.48
C GLY A 68 -3.05 -8.21 -13.84
N GLY A 69 -2.27 -8.95 -14.63
CA GLY A 69 -1.44 -10.02 -14.11
C GLY A 69 -0.02 -9.88 -14.65
N PRO A 70 0.93 -9.50 -13.78
CA PRO A 70 0.77 -9.36 -12.32
C PRO A 70 0.18 -8.01 -11.88
N GLY A 71 -0.76 -8.05 -10.94
CA GLY A 71 -1.21 -6.91 -10.14
C GLY A 71 -0.52 -6.93 -8.77
N ASP A 72 -0.40 -5.78 -8.11
CA ASP A 72 0.20 -5.70 -6.78
C ASP A 72 -0.34 -4.55 -5.93
N GLU A 73 -0.34 -4.78 -4.62
CA GLU A 73 -0.91 -3.87 -3.63
C GLU A 73 -0.29 -4.04 -2.23
N PHE A 74 -0.26 -2.94 -1.46
CA PHE A 74 -0.04 -2.97 -0.02
C PHE A 74 -1.38 -2.95 0.70
N ARG A 75 -1.52 -3.78 1.74
CA ARG A 75 -2.73 -3.87 2.58
C ARG A 75 -2.37 -3.46 4.00
N PHE A 76 -3.05 -2.45 4.52
CA PHE A 76 -2.85 -1.91 5.86
C PHE A 76 -4.00 -2.35 6.75
N TYR A 77 -3.67 -3.14 7.76
CA TYR A 77 -4.60 -3.57 8.80
C TYR A 77 -4.38 -2.66 10.01
N CYS A 78 -5.40 -1.85 10.30
CA CYS A 78 -5.30 -0.78 11.28
C CYS A 78 -6.24 -1.01 12.47
N ASP A 79 -5.88 -0.44 13.60
CA ASP A 79 -6.80 -0.29 14.72
C ASP A 79 -7.81 0.84 14.47
N SER A 80 -8.67 1.12 15.47
CA SER A 80 -9.68 2.18 15.38
C SER A 80 -9.10 3.60 15.33
N ALA A 81 -7.80 3.77 15.60
CA ALA A 81 -7.10 5.05 15.52
C ALA A 81 -6.35 5.21 14.19
N PHE A 82 -6.59 4.34 13.21
CA PHE A 82 -5.88 4.31 11.93
C PHE A 82 -4.37 4.04 12.07
N SER A 83 -3.90 3.42 13.16
CA SER A 83 -2.49 2.99 13.22
C SER A 83 -2.35 1.57 12.67
N PRO A 84 -1.53 1.35 11.62
CA PRO A 84 -1.27 0.01 11.11
C PRO A 84 -0.57 -0.85 12.17
N TYR A 85 -1.15 -2.01 12.47
CA TYR A 85 -0.52 -3.06 13.29
C TYR A 85 0.05 -4.21 12.43
N LYS A 86 -0.39 -4.31 11.17
CA LYS A 86 0.13 -5.24 10.18
C LYS A 86 0.05 -4.60 8.80
N ILE A 87 1.12 -4.74 8.02
CA ILE A 87 1.15 -4.32 6.61
C ILE A 87 1.63 -5.50 5.79
N THR A 88 0.93 -5.82 4.72
CA THR A 88 1.30 -6.93 3.85
C THR A 88 1.36 -6.48 2.41
N TYR A 89 2.34 -6.99 1.67
CA TYR A 89 2.42 -6.86 0.23
C TYR A 89 1.77 -8.07 -0.43
N ALA A 90 0.74 -7.83 -1.24
CA ALA A 90 0.06 -8.87 -2.01
C ALA A 90 0.42 -8.75 -3.49
N TYR A 91 0.94 -9.85 -4.03
CA TYR A 91 1.22 -10.00 -5.45
C TYR A 91 0.21 -10.97 -6.06
N LEU A 92 -0.53 -10.49 -7.05
CA LEU A 92 -1.69 -11.15 -7.64
C LEU A 92 -1.37 -11.50 -9.09
N ASP A 93 -1.03 -12.76 -9.34
CA ASP A 93 -0.91 -13.30 -10.69
C ASP A 93 -2.28 -13.87 -11.11
N TRP A 94 -2.59 -13.89 -12.41
CA TRP A 94 -3.94 -14.16 -12.94
C TRP A 94 -4.65 -15.41 -12.36
N PHE A 95 -3.90 -16.38 -11.84
CA PHE A 95 -4.40 -17.63 -11.28
C PHE A 95 -3.90 -17.94 -9.86
N ASP A 96 -3.03 -17.11 -9.27
CA ASP A 96 -2.35 -17.39 -7.99
C ASP A 96 -1.98 -16.09 -7.26
N GLY A 97 -1.91 -16.12 -5.94
CA GLY A 97 -1.63 -14.95 -5.09
C GLY A 97 -0.61 -15.27 -4.01
N MET A 98 0.28 -14.33 -3.71
CA MET A 98 1.22 -14.46 -2.60
C MET A 98 1.22 -13.17 -1.79
N GLU A 99 1.05 -13.33 -0.48
CA GLU A 99 1.11 -12.26 0.49
C GLU A 99 2.40 -12.40 1.31
N ILE A 100 3.11 -11.29 1.48
CA ILE A 100 4.31 -11.18 2.32
C ILE A 100 4.03 -10.11 3.37
N GLU A 101 4.11 -10.48 4.64
CA GLU A 101 4.06 -9.50 5.74
C GLU A 101 5.35 -8.67 5.76
N LEU A 102 5.21 -7.35 5.89
CA LEU A 102 6.34 -6.44 6.03
C LEU A 102 6.85 -6.44 7.46
N GLU A 103 8.17 -6.33 7.61
CA GLU A 103 8.84 -6.27 8.90
C GLU A 103 9.94 -5.19 8.90
N GLY A 104 10.32 -4.73 10.09
CA GLY A 104 11.41 -3.78 10.28
C GLY A 104 11.23 -2.49 9.47
N LYS A 105 12.27 -2.08 8.74
CA LYS A 105 12.32 -0.79 8.04
C LYS A 105 11.26 -0.63 6.95
N ASP A 106 10.87 -1.74 6.31
CA ASP A 106 9.84 -1.70 5.27
C ASP A 106 8.46 -1.44 5.91
N PHE A 107 8.19 -2.06 7.06
CA PHE A 107 6.99 -1.78 7.84
C PHE A 107 6.99 -0.33 8.34
N ASP A 108 8.10 0.14 8.92
CA ASP A 108 8.21 1.49 9.47
C ASP A 108 7.96 2.56 8.39
N LEU A 109 8.57 2.40 7.21
CA LEU A 109 8.38 3.33 6.09
C LEU A 109 6.92 3.37 5.64
N LEU A 110 6.28 2.21 5.44
CA LEU A 110 4.91 2.17 4.94
C LEU A 110 3.91 2.63 6.00
N LYS A 111 4.20 2.39 7.27
CA LYS A 111 3.44 2.95 8.38
C LYS A 111 3.53 4.48 8.37
N GLU A 112 4.72 5.03 8.23
CA GLU A 112 4.95 6.48 8.15
C GLU A 112 4.19 7.11 6.98
N ILE A 113 4.28 6.53 5.79
CA ILE A 113 3.51 6.98 4.62
C ILE A 113 2.01 6.89 4.90
N PHE A 114 1.53 5.79 5.49
CA PHE A 114 0.11 5.65 5.79
C PHE A 114 -0.40 6.75 6.73
N GLU A 115 0.29 6.94 7.86
CA GLU A 115 -0.10 7.90 8.89
C GLU A 115 0.03 9.34 8.37
N ASN A 116 1.15 9.71 7.73
CA ASN A 116 1.41 11.10 7.35
C ASN A 116 0.82 11.50 5.98
N PHE A 117 0.62 10.55 5.06
CA PHE A 117 0.08 10.85 3.74
C PHE A 117 -1.41 10.58 3.65
N PHE A 118 -1.87 9.38 4.05
CA PHE A 118 -3.27 9.00 3.89
C PHE A 118 -4.16 9.39 5.07
N VAL A 119 -3.66 9.33 6.31
CA VAL A 119 -4.45 9.70 7.49
C VAL A 119 -4.47 11.22 7.69
N GLU A 120 -3.32 11.89 7.69
CA GLU A 120 -3.27 13.36 7.89
C GLU A 120 -3.99 14.15 6.80
N SER A 121 -4.02 13.66 5.56
CA SER A 121 -4.81 14.27 4.47
C SER A 121 -6.33 14.06 4.61
N GLY A 122 -6.76 13.19 5.53
CA GLY A 122 -8.16 12.79 5.70
C GLY A 122 -8.64 11.70 4.73
N THR A 123 -7.79 11.29 3.78
CA THR A 123 -8.13 10.29 2.75
C THR A 123 -8.57 8.96 3.37
N ALA A 124 -7.85 8.47 4.38
CA ALA A 124 -8.18 7.21 5.05
C ALA A 124 -9.56 7.24 5.74
N ALA A 125 -9.91 8.35 6.38
CA ALA A 125 -11.21 8.51 7.01
C ALA A 125 -12.34 8.55 5.98
N GLN A 126 -12.13 9.27 4.86
CA GLN A 126 -13.09 9.38 3.78
C GLN A 126 -13.39 8.00 3.16
N VAL A 127 -12.36 7.26 2.73
CA VAL A 127 -12.57 5.96 2.05
C VAL A 127 -13.15 4.91 2.98
N LEU A 128 -12.87 4.98 4.29
CA LEU A 128 -13.55 4.12 5.27
C LEU A 128 -15.04 4.43 5.34
N GLN A 129 -15.41 5.72 5.40
CA GLN A 129 -16.81 6.14 5.48
C GLN A 129 -17.61 5.75 4.22
N GLU A 130 -17.00 5.82 3.04
CA GLU A 130 -17.63 5.45 1.76
C GLU A 130 -17.86 3.93 1.61
N SER A 131 -17.14 3.11 2.38
CA SER A 131 -17.21 1.64 2.33
C SER A 131 -18.14 1.01 3.39
N LEU A 132 -18.80 1.82 4.23
CA LEU A 132 -19.75 1.39 5.28
C LEU A 132 -21.20 1.58 4.86
#